data_AF-A0A2V8U4A4-F1
#
_entry.id   AF-A0A2V8U4A4-F1
#
_cell.length_a   1.000
_cell.length_b   1.000
_cell.length_c   1.000
_cell.angle_alpha   90.00
_cell.angle_beta   90.00
_cell.angle_gamma   90.00
#
_symmetry.space_group_name_H-M   'P 1'
#
loop_
_entity.id
_entity.type
_entity.pdbx_description
1 polymer ?
#
loop_
_entity_poly.entity_id
_entity_poly.type
_entity_poly.pdbx_seq_one_letter_code
_entity_poly.pdbx_strand_id
1 'polypeptide(L)'
;MTRSVILLFAGIVAAQAHDIITTKITWSGEISRLVYKRCSSCHREGGSSFSLMTYAEARPWAKAIKEEVLERRMPPWNAVKGFGEFRDDRGLTQEEVELISDWVEGGAPEGDPKYLPPLPRPAAWQDPVVPPGTSELVVSGDTRLASSAGVVAIRAKILKPGVSVLIVAMLPDGTVEPLLWIYQYKPDFKRTYYYRTPIDLPAGTRVEMSPADAGAVALFTKNTATASLR
;
A
#
# COMPACT_ATOMS: atom_id res chain seq x y z
N MET A 1 -78.14 -4.75 -18.19
CA MET A 1 -77.10 -5.14 -19.17
C MET A 1 -75.80 -4.47 -18.74
N THR A 2 -74.94 -5.24 -18.07
CA THR A 2 -73.74 -4.80 -17.37
C THR A 2 -72.63 -4.48 -18.39
N ARG A 3 -72.12 -3.25 -18.39
CA ARG A 3 -70.98 -2.84 -19.22
C ARG A 3 -69.68 -3.19 -18.50
N SER A 4 -68.95 -4.18 -19.02
CA SER A 4 -67.61 -4.52 -18.55
C SER A 4 -66.60 -3.52 -19.08
N VAL A 5 -65.81 -2.93 -18.18
CA VAL A 5 -64.65 -2.10 -18.51
C VAL A 5 -63.42 -3.00 -18.51
N ILE A 6 -62.73 -3.09 -19.65
CA ILE A 6 -61.45 -3.80 -19.77
C ILE A 6 -60.33 -2.80 -19.48
N LEU A 7 -59.62 -2.98 -18.37
CA LEU A 7 -58.41 -2.25 -18.04
C LEU A 7 -57.20 -3.00 -18.61
N LEU A 8 -56.57 -2.42 -19.63
CA LEU A 8 -55.28 -2.86 -20.16
C LEU A 8 -54.15 -2.33 -19.26
N PHE A 9 -53.56 -3.21 -18.46
CA PHE A 9 -52.29 -2.92 -17.78
C PHE A 9 -51.14 -3.06 -18.79
N ALA A 10 -50.61 -1.94 -19.26
CA ALA A 10 -49.34 -1.90 -19.97
C ALA A 10 -48.20 -2.13 -18.96
N GLY A 11 -47.59 -3.32 -19.00
CA GLY A 11 -46.42 -3.65 -18.18
C GLY A 11 -45.20 -2.85 -18.65
N ILE A 12 -44.72 -1.92 -17.82
CA ILE A 12 -43.44 -1.25 -18.03
C ILE A 12 -42.34 -2.26 -17.67
N VAL A 13 -41.72 -2.87 -18.68
CA VAL A 13 -40.48 -3.63 -18.49
C VAL A 13 -39.36 -2.62 -18.30
N ALA A 14 -38.86 -2.49 -17.08
CA ALA A 14 -37.64 -1.72 -16.82
C ALA A 14 -36.48 -2.42 -17.55
N ALA A 15 -36.02 -1.85 -18.67
CA ALA A 15 -34.81 -2.30 -19.33
C ALA A 15 -33.64 -2.18 -18.35
N GLN A 16 -33.00 -3.30 -18.01
CA GLN A 16 -31.73 -3.31 -17.30
C GLN A 16 -30.72 -2.61 -18.20
N ALA A 17 -30.34 -1.38 -17.87
CA ALA A 17 -29.23 -0.71 -18.53
C ALA A 17 -27.97 -1.53 -18.20
N HIS A 18 -27.50 -2.34 -19.14
CA HIS A 18 -26.20 -2.99 -19.00
C HIS A 18 -25.13 -1.90 -18.93
N ASP A 19 -24.21 -2.00 -17.98
CA ASP A 19 -23.06 -1.11 -17.90
C ASP A 19 -22.36 -1.10 -19.27
N ILE A 20 -22.29 0.07 -19.90
CA ILE A 20 -21.63 0.21 -21.20
C ILE A 20 -20.14 -0.03 -20.96
N ILE A 21 -19.57 -1.04 -21.63
CA ILE A 21 -18.13 -1.26 -21.59
C ILE A 21 -17.45 -0.19 -22.44
N THR A 22 -16.74 0.72 -21.78
CA THR A 22 -16.06 1.85 -22.41
C THR A 22 -14.53 1.75 -22.34
N THR A 23 -14.00 0.70 -21.70
CA THR A 23 -12.56 0.45 -21.57
C THR A 23 -12.11 -0.79 -22.36
N LYS A 24 -10.83 -0.83 -22.71
CA LYS A 24 -10.16 -2.03 -23.24
C LYS A 24 -9.43 -2.83 -22.17
N ILE A 25 -9.29 -2.27 -20.96
CA ILE A 25 -8.66 -2.94 -19.83
C ILE A 25 -9.61 -4.03 -19.34
N THR A 26 -9.09 -5.24 -19.11
CA THR A 26 -9.94 -6.37 -18.69
C THR A 26 -9.38 -7.08 -17.47
N TRP A 27 -10.23 -7.85 -16.79
CA TRP A 27 -9.79 -8.74 -15.73
C TRP A 27 -8.72 -9.71 -16.20
N SER A 28 -9.00 -10.43 -17.29
CA SER A 28 -8.12 -11.46 -17.84
C SER A 28 -6.82 -10.89 -18.44
N GLY A 29 -6.83 -9.64 -18.88
CA GLY A 29 -5.66 -8.90 -19.37
C GLY A 29 -4.81 -8.33 -18.25
N GLU A 30 -5.18 -7.17 -17.71
CA GLU A 30 -4.30 -6.39 -16.84
C GLU A 30 -4.57 -6.63 -15.35
N ILE A 31 -5.85 -6.66 -14.95
CA ILE A 31 -6.23 -6.52 -13.54
C ILE A 31 -5.93 -7.76 -12.72
N SER A 32 -6.15 -8.97 -13.26
CA SER A 32 -5.80 -10.22 -12.57
C SER A 32 -4.33 -10.26 -12.17
N ARG A 33 -3.41 -9.85 -13.06
CA ARG A 33 -1.97 -9.78 -12.77
C ARG A 33 -1.68 -8.81 -11.62
N LEU A 34 -2.35 -7.66 -11.63
CA LEU A 34 -2.17 -6.66 -10.59
C LEU A 34 -2.70 -7.15 -9.23
N VAL A 35 -3.90 -7.73 -9.21
CA VAL A 35 -4.49 -8.32 -8.00
C VAL A 35 -3.61 -9.44 -7.46
N TYR A 36 -3.09 -10.30 -8.33
CA TYR A 36 -2.20 -11.41 -7.93
C TYR A 36 -0.88 -10.90 -7.35
N LYS A 37 -0.36 -9.80 -7.88
CA LYS A 37 0.90 -9.21 -7.42
C LYS A 37 0.73 -8.39 -6.14
N ARG A 38 -0.37 -7.67 -5.97
CA ARG A 38 -0.51 -6.61 -4.94
C ARG A 38 -1.48 -6.96 -3.82
N CYS A 39 -2.52 -7.74 -4.11
CA CYS A 39 -3.64 -7.97 -3.20
C CYS A 39 -3.65 -9.40 -2.62
N SER A 40 -3.15 -10.37 -3.39
CA SER A 40 -3.25 -11.80 -3.07
C SER A 40 -2.60 -12.24 -1.76
N SER A 41 -1.68 -11.45 -1.19
CA SER A 41 -1.09 -11.80 0.11
C SER A 41 -2.15 -11.86 1.22
N CYS A 42 -3.22 -11.06 1.09
CA CYS A 42 -4.31 -10.98 2.05
C CYS A 42 -5.65 -11.41 1.44
N HIS A 43 -5.92 -11.03 0.19
CA HIS A 43 -7.20 -11.26 -0.50
C HIS A 43 -7.20 -12.55 -1.32
N ARG A 44 -7.11 -13.68 -0.61
CA ARG A 44 -7.19 -15.04 -1.18
C ARG A 44 -7.85 -15.98 -0.19
N GLU A 45 -8.26 -17.14 -0.65
CA GLU A 45 -8.72 -18.21 0.23
C GLU A 45 -7.66 -18.56 1.30
N GLY A 46 -8.10 -18.64 2.56
CA GLY A 46 -7.22 -18.82 3.73
C GLY A 46 -6.32 -17.61 4.04
N GLY A 47 -6.51 -16.48 3.36
CA GLY A 47 -5.85 -15.21 3.67
C GLY A 47 -6.49 -14.48 4.84
N SER A 48 -5.99 -13.28 5.15
CA SER A 48 -6.50 -12.44 6.23
C SER A 48 -7.74 -11.60 5.85
N SER A 49 -8.23 -11.74 4.61
CA SER A 49 -9.41 -11.04 4.10
C SER A 49 -10.18 -11.93 3.11
N PHE A 50 -11.31 -11.43 2.60
CA PHE A 50 -12.08 -12.12 1.57
C PHE A 50 -11.26 -12.27 0.27
N SER A 51 -11.58 -13.31 -0.50
CA SER A 51 -10.87 -13.62 -1.74
C SER A 51 -11.20 -12.62 -2.85
N LEU A 52 -10.18 -12.27 -3.64
CA LEU A 52 -10.30 -11.51 -4.89
C LEU A 52 -9.65 -12.28 -6.06
N MET A 53 -9.46 -13.59 -5.94
CA MET A 53 -8.56 -14.33 -6.84
C MET A 53 -9.18 -14.65 -8.22
N THR A 54 -10.50 -14.54 -8.36
CA THR A 54 -11.22 -14.75 -9.61
C THR A 54 -12.06 -13.53 -10.00
N TYR A 55 -12.47 -13.44 -11.26
CA TYR A 55 -13.35 -12.36 -11.72
C TYR A 55 -14.67 -12.33 -10.95
N ALA A 56 -15.30 -13.48 -10.77
CA ALA A 56 -16.56 -13.61 -10.05
C ALA A 56 -16.46 -13.13 -8.59
N GLU A 57 -15.31 -13.35 -7.94
CA GLU A 57 -15.03 -12.84 -6.60
C GLU A 57 -14.72 -11.34 -6.59
N ALA A 58 -13.95 -10.84 -7.57
CA ALA A 58 -13.49 -9.45 -7.57
C ALA A 58 -14.52 -8.44 -8.09
N ARG A 59 -15.32 -8.82 -9.10
CA ARG A 59 -16.27 -7.94 -9.79
C ARG A 59 -17.28 -7.27 -8.83
N PRO A 60 -17.88 -7.95 -7.84
CA PRO A 60 -18.78 -7.30 -6.88
C PRO A 60 -18.12 -6.19 -6.06
N TRP A 61 -16.79 -6.27 -5.87
CA TRP A 61 -16.01 -5.30 -5.08
C TRP A 61 -15.37 -4.21 -5.94
N ALA A 62 -15.55 -4.21 -7.26
CA ALA A 62 -14.88 -3.30 -8.19
C ALA A 62 -14.89 -1.83 -7.72
N LYS A 63 -16.06 -1.29 -7.34
CA LYS A 63 -16.20 0.09 -6.84
C LYS A 63 -15.43 0.31 -5.54
N ALA A 64 -15.57 -0.59 -4.58
CA ALA A 64 -14.85 -0.51 -3.31
C ALA A 64 -13.34 -0.62 -3.49
N ILE A 65 -12.86 -1.54 -4.34
CA ILE A 65 -11.44 -1.68 -4.69
C ILE A 65 -10.90 -0.35 -5.22
N LYS A 66 -11.60 0.29 -6.17
CA LYS A 66 -11.21 1.60 -6.70
C LYS A 66 -11.09 2.64 -5.59
N GLU A 67 -12.08 2.76 -4.72
CA GLU A 67 -12.05 3.70 -3.59
C GLU A 67 -10.87 3.44 -2.64
N GLU A 68 -10.64 2.19 -2.25
CA GLU A 68 -9.53 1.81 -1.37
C GLU A 68 -8.16 2.14 -1.96
N VAL A 69 -7.98 1.96 -3.29
CA VAL A 69 -6.70 2.26 -3.95
C VAL A 69 -6.51 3.75 -4.20
N LEU A 70 -7.57 4.48 -4.56
CA LEU A 70 -7.52 5.94 -4.75
C LEU A 70 -7.20 6.66 -3.44
N GLU A 71 -7.78 6.20 -2.33
CA GLU A 71 -7.50 6.74 -0.99
C GLU A 71 -6.20 6.20 -0.39
N ARG A 72 -5.45 5.37 -1.12
CA ARG A 72 -4.20 4.72 -0.69
C ARG A 72 -4.35 3.94 0.62
N ARG A 73 -5.56 3.44 0.89
CA ARG A 73 -5.83 2.55 2.03
C ARG A 73 -5.41 1.11 1.75
N MET A 74 -5.37 0.73 0.47
CA MET A 74 -4.92 -0.58 -0.02
C MET A 74 -3.87 -0.47 -1.14
N PRO A 75 -2.89 -1.38 -1.18
CA PRO A 75 -2.47 -2.25 -0.08
C PRO A 75 -2.03 -1.43 1.14
N PRO A 76 -2.12 -1.98 2.38
CA PRO A 76 -1.75 -1.27 3.59
C PRO A 76 -0.21 -1.24 3.72
N TRP A 77 0.43 -0.48 2.84
CA TRP A 77 1.87 -0.25 2.78
C TRP A 77 2.26 1.00 3.53
N ASN A 78 1.39 2.02 3.55
CA ASN A 78 1.53 3.32 4.23
C ASN A 78 2.77 4.16 3.86
N ALA A 79 3.86 3.60 3.34
CA ALA A 79 4.99 4.38 2.84
C ALA A 79 4.63 5.09 1.53
N VAL A 80 4.83 6.40 1.50
CA VAL A 80 4.60 7.24 0.33
C VAL A 80 5.77 7.07 -0.65
N LYS A 81 5.45 6.91 -1.94
CA LYS A 81 6.44 6.81 -3.02
C LYS A 81 7.30 8.07 -3.07
N GLY A 82 8.59 7.91 -3.34
CA GLY A 82 9.56 9.02 -3.43
C GLY A 82 10.22 9.43 -2.12
N PHE A 83 9.85 8.80 -0.99
CA PHE A 83 10.44 9.06 0.32
C PHE A 83 11.12 7.80 0.85
N GLY A 84 12.37 7.62 0.42
CA GLY A 84 13.15 6.40 0.59
C GLY A 84 12.92 5.38 -0.54
N GLU A 85 13.96 4.61 -0.84
CA GLU A 85 13.88 3.52 -1.82
C GLU A 85 13.86 2.17 -1.12
N PHE A 86 12.74 1.45 -1.19
CA PHE A 86 12.57 0.16 -0.54
C PHE A 86 12.70 -1.01 -1.52
N ARG A 87 13.33 -2.11 -1.10
CA ARG A 87 13.47 -3.31 -1.95
C ARG A 87 12.13 -4.00 -2.20
N ASP A 88 11.28 -4.05 -1.18
CA ASP A 88 10.01 -4.79 -1.17
C ASP A 88 8.81 -3.84 -1.16
N ASP A 89 8.83 -2.82 -2.02
CA ASP A 89 7.78 -1.82 -2.09
C ASP A 89 6.43 -2.44 -2.54
N ARG A 90 5.52 -2.58 -1.58
CA ARG A 90 4.19 -3.18 -1.78
C ARG A 90 3.11 -2.16 -2.16
N GLY A 91 3.42 -0.87 -2.20
CA GLY A 91 2.49 0.16 -2.64
C GLY A 91 2.22 0.08 -4.14
N LEU A 92 1.01 0.48 -4.54
CA LEU A 92 0.67 0.66 -5.95
C LEU A 92 1.42 1.85 -6.54
N THR A 93 1.85 1.72 -7.80
CA THR A 93 2.27 2.89 -8.60
C THR A 93 1.05 3.67 -9.07
N GLN A 94 1.27 4.88 -9.59
CA GLN A 94 0.17 5.70 -10.11
C GLN A 94 -0.50 5.02 -11.31
N GLU A 95 0.29 4.40 -12.19
CA GLU A 95 -0.19 3.65 -13.34
C GLU A 95 -1.01 2.42 -12.90
N GLU A 96 -0.57 1.72 -11.83
CA GLU A 96 -1.32 0.59 -11.28
C GLU A 96 -2.67 1.04 -10.69
N VAL A 97 -2.74 2.22 -10.06
CA VAL A 97 -4.01 2.81 -9.58
C VAL A 97 -4.92 3.19 -10.75
N GLU A 98 -4.38 3.80 -11.79
CA GLU A 98 -5.12 4.21 -12.99
C GLU A 98 -5.70 3.00 -13.74
N LEU A 99 -4.92 1.91 -13.90
CA LEU A 99 -5.43 0.68 -14.49
C LEU A 99 -6.67 0.15 -13.75
N ILE A 100 -6.64 0.14 -12.42
CA ILE A 100 -7.79 -0.28 -11.61
C ILE A 100 -8.95 0.70 -11.81
N SER A 101 -8.69 2.00 -11.72
CA SER A 101 -9.72 3.02 -11.87
C SER A 101 -10.42 2.94 -13.22
N ASP A 102 -9.66 2.90 -14.31
CA ASP A 102 -10.17 2.85 -15.69
C ASP A 102 -10.90 1.54 -15.98
N TRP A 103 -10.46 0.41 -15.40
CA TRP A 103 -11.20 -0.83 -15.48
C TRP A 103 -12.58 -0.71 -14.82
N VAL A 104 -12.64 -0.14 -13.61
CA VAL A 104 -13.88 0.00 -12.84
C VAL A 104 -14.84 1.00 -13.47
N GLU A 105 -14.35 2.18 -13.86
CA GLU A 105 -15.15 3.20 -14.56
C GLU A 105 -15.63 2.70 -15.93
N GLY A 106 -14.85 1.83 -16.58
CA GLY A 106 -15.19 1.23 -17.86
C GLY A 106 -16.15 0.05 -17.81
N GLY A 107 -16.81 -0.21 -16.67
CA GLY A 107 -17.79 -1.28 -16.49
C GLY A 107 -17.23 -2.60 -15.95
N ALA A 108 -15.93 -2.63 -15.64
CA ALA A 108 -15.18 -3.78 -15.11
C ALA A 108 -15.36 -5.06 -15.94
N PRO A 109 -15.00 -5.07 -17.25
CA PRO A 109 -15.16 -6.25 -18.11
C PRO A 109 -14.22 -7.41 -17.73
N GLU A 110 -14.69 -8.64 -17.89
CA GLU A 110 -13.90 -9.87 -17.61
C GLU A 110 -12.79 -10.11 -18.66
N GLY A 111 -13.08 -9.87 -19.93
CA GLY A 111 -12.20 -10.23 -21.05
C GLY A 111 -12.16 -11.73 -21.35
N ASP A 112 -11.22 -12.15 -22.20
CA ASP A 112 -11.09 -13.55 -22.63
C ASP A 112 -10.26 -14.37 -21.62
N PRO A 113 -10.84 -15.41 -20.99
CA PRO A 113 -10.17 -16.23 -19.98
C PRO A 113 -8.85 -16.87 -20.44
N LYS A 114 -8.62 -17.02 -21.75
CA LYS A 114 -7.34 -17.58 -22.26
C LYS A 114 -6.12 -16.71 -21.91
N TYR A 115 -6.34 -15.43 -21.58
CA TYR A 115 -5.28 -14.51 -21.16
C TYR A 115 -5.03 -14.53 -19.65
N LEU A 116 -5.81 -15.27 -18.86
CA LEU A 116 -5.61 -15.35 -17.42
C LEU A 116 -4.22 -15.94 -17.11
N PRO A 117 -3.46 -15.30 -16.21
CA PRO A 117 -2.21 -15.87 -15.74
C PRO A 117 -2.52 -17.03 -14.78
N PRO A 118 -1.60 -17.99 -14.60
CA PRO A 118 -1.75 -19.00 -13.58
C PRO A 118 -1.86 -18.35 -12.20
N LEU A 119 -2.70 -18.94 -11.33
CA LEU A 119 -2.84 -18.45 -9.96
C LEU A 119 -1.47 -18.47 -9.24
N PRO A 120 -1.10 -17.39 -8.54
CA PRO A 120 0.15 -17.36 -7.80
C PRO A 120 0.11 -18.39 -6.68
N ARG A 121 1.25 -19.05 -6.44
CA ARG A 121 1.45 -19.79 -5.20
C ARG A 121 1.50 -18.79 -4.04
N PRO A 122 0.92 -19.12 -2.87
CA PRO A 122 1.06 -18.29 -1.68
C PRO A 122 2.53 -17.94 -1.43
N ALA A 123 2.84 -16.65 -1.34
CA ALA A 123 4.21 -16.22 -1.07
C ALA A 123 4.63 -16.67 0.34
N ALA A 124 5.76 -17.36 0.42
CA ALA A 124 6.38 -17.79 1.68
C ALA A 124 7.16 -16.67 2.39
N TRP A 125 7.29 -15.49 1.76
CA TRP A 125 8.21 -14.45 2.20
C TRP A 125 7.61 -13.57 3.32
N GLN A 126 8.15 -13.76 4.52
CA GLN A 126 8.00 -12.86 5.65
C GLN A 126 9.39 -12.35 5.99
N ASP A 127 9.70 -11.11 5.63
CA ASP A 127 10.91 -10.48 6.15
C ASP A 127 10.87 -10.52 7.68
N PRO A 128 12.00 -10.85 8.33
CA PRO A 128 12.04 -10.84 9.78
C PRO A 128 11.72 -9.42 10.27
N VAL A 129 10.99 -9.36 11.37
CA VAL A 129 10.57 -8.09 11.98
C VAL A 129 11.80 -7.25 12.39
N VAL A 130 12.91 -7.91 12.72
CA VAL A 130 14.22 -7.30 12.96
C VAL A 130 15.21 -7.85 11.92
N PRO A 131 15.86 -6.99 11.11
CA PRO A 131 16.89 -7.45 10.18
C PRO A 131 18.03 -8.17 10.91
N PRO A 132 18.48 -9.35 10.44
CA PRO A 132 19.57 -10.09 11.07
C PRO A 132 20.87 -9.27 11.10
N GLY A 133 21.62 -9.37 12.20
CA GLY A 133 22.91 -8.70 12.33
C GLY A 133 22.84 -7.17 12.46
N THR A 134 21.69 -6.62 12.85
CA THR A 134 21.53 -5.17 13.04
C THR A 134 21.37 -4.78 14.51
N SER A 135 21.75 -3.53 14.81
CA SER A 135 21.41 -2.84 16.05
C SER A 135 20.21 -1.92 15.85
N GLU A 136 19.33 -1.83 16.85
CA GLU A 136 18.17 -0.95 16.83
C GLU A 136 18.52 0.40 17.48
N LEU A 137 18.46 1.48 16.70
CA LEU A 137 18.56 2.86 17.18
C LEU A 137 17.17 3.50 17.15
N VAL A 138 16.61 3.83 18.31
CA VAL A 138 15.30 4.49 18.41
C VAL A 138 15.49 6.00 18.31
N VAL A 139 14.73 6.64 17.41
CA VAL A 139 14.73 8.09 17.19
C VAL A 139 13.31 8.64 17.29
N SER A 140 13.19 9.85 17.82
CA SER A 140 11.92 10.57 17.97
C SER A 140 12.13 12.07 17.81
N GLY A 141 11.10 12.79 17.37
CA GLY A 141 11.13 14.24 17.20
C GLY A 141 12.34 14.73 16.40
N ASP A 142 13.35 15.22 17.12
CA ASP A 142 14.61 15.71 16.58
C ASP A 142 15.76 15.02 17.32
N THR A 143 16.34 14.01 16.68
CA THR A 143 17.40 13.19 17.26
C THR A 143 18.71 13.40 16.52
N ARG A 144 19.79 13.77 17.23
CA ARG A 144 21.13 13.90 16.64
C ARG A 144 21.94 12.63 16.85
N LEU A 145 22.60 12.15 15.80
CA LEU A 145 23.48 10.99 15.84
C LEU A 145 24.85 11.37 16.42
N ALA A 146 25.29 10.67 17.45
CA ALA A 146 26.62 10.85 18.05
C ALA A 146 27.71 10.11 17.26
N SER A 147 27.34 9.00 16.60
CA SER A 147 28.21 8.21 15.71
C SER A 147 27.55 8.04 14.35
N SER A 148 28.33 7.62 13.35
CA SER A 148 27.76 7.27 12.05
C SER A 148 26.88 6.03 12.14
N ALA A 149 25.94 5.88 11.21
CA ALA A 149 24.98 4.78 11.17
C ALA A 149 24.75 4.32 9.72
N GLY A 150 25.09 3.07 9.41
CA GLY A 150 24.70 2.43 8.15
C GLY A 150 23.31 1.83 8.27
N VAL A 151 22.27 2.59 7.91
CA VAL A 151 20.87 2.22 8.10
C VAL A 151 20.41 1.27 7.00
N VAL A 152 19.97 0.07 7.37
CA VAL A 152 19.47 -0.96 6.43
C VAL A 152 17.95 -1.02 6.34
N ALA A 153 17.27 -0.62 7.40
CA ALA A 153 15.82 -0.60 7.45
C ALA A 153 15.32 0.41 8.48
N ILE A 154 14.07 0.80 8.33
CA ILE A 154 13.34 1.67 9.26
C ILE A 154 12.00 1.04 9.61
N ARG A 155 11.53 1.24 10.84
CA ARG A 155 10.24 0.70 11.30
C ARG A 155 9.57 1.65 12.30
N ALA A 156 8.24 1.77 12.21
CA ALA A 156 7.46 2.39 13.26
C ALA A 156 7.60 1.62 14.59
N LYS A 157 8.04 2.28 15.66
CA LYS A 157 8.15 1.66 17.00
C LYS A 157 6.91 2.01 17.82
N ILE A 158 6.68 3.31 17.99
CA ILE A 158 5.56 3.87 18.75
C ILE A 158 5.05 5.06 17.94
N LEU A 159 4.08 4.86 17.06
CA LEU A 159 3.43 5.95 16.33
C LEU A 159 1.95 6.01 16.69
N LYS A 160 1.42 7.23 16.74
CA LYS A 160 -0.01 7.46 16.97
C LYS A 160 -0.84 6.85 15.82
N PRO A 161 -1.91 6.09 16.08
CA PRO A 161 -2.78 5.60 15.01
C PRO A 161 -3.31 6.75 14.14
N GLY A 162 -3.33 6.56 12.82
CA GLY A 162 -3.80 7.55 11.85
C GLY A 162 -2.84 8.70 11.56
N VAL A 163 -1.69 8.80 12.24
CA VAL A 163 -0.73 9.88 11.99
C VAL A 163 -0.08 9.72 10.62
N SER A 164 0.07 10.83 9.90
CA SER A 164 0.98 10.92 8.77
C SER A 164 2.26 11.58 9.25
N VAL A 165 3.40 10.90 9.10
CA VAL A 165 4.71 11.38 9.60
C VAL A 165 5.78 11.24 8.54
N LEU A 166 6.44 12.35 8.24
CA LEU A 166 7.65 12.41 7.42
C LEU A 166 8.88 12.30 8.32
N ILE A 167 9.79 11.40 7.98
CA ILE A 167 11.09 11.24 8.63
C ILE A 167 12.19 11.57 7.61
N VAL A 168 13.05 12.52 7.95
CA VAL A 168 14.19 12.95 7.13
C VAL A 168 15.48 12.93 7.95
N ALA A 169 16.61 12.74 7.28
CA ALA A 169 17.93 12.95 7.86
C ALA A 169 18.55 14.22 7.24
N MET A 170 18.90 15.18 8.08
CA MET A 170 19.72 16.32 7.71
C MET A 170 21.18 16.02 8.03
N LEU A 171 21.97 15.83 6.99
CA LEU A 171 23.38 15.53 7.09
C LEU A 171 24.17 16.81 7.49
N PRO A 172 25.38 16.66 8.06
CA PRO A 172 26.21 17.79 8.47
C PRO A 172 26.60 18.74 7.33
N ASP A 173 26.57 18.28 6.09
CA ASP A 173 26.84 19.07 4.88
C ASP A 173 25.62 19.87 4.41
N GLY A 174 24.48 19.73 5.07
CA GLY A 174 23.20 20.36 4.71
C GLY A 174 22.34 19.54 3.76
N THR A 175 22.79 18.36 3.30
CA THR A 175 21.98 17.46 2.48
C THR A 175 20.79 16.94 3.28
N VAL A 176 19.61 16.90 2.65
CA VAL A 176 18.39 16.34 3.21
C VAL A 176 18.11 15.01 2.54
N GLU A 177 18.18 13.92 3.31
CA GLU A 177 17.92 12.56 2.87
C GLU A 177 16.54 12.10 3.40
N PRO A 178 15.51 11.93 2.54
CA PRO A 178 14.22 11.40 2.96
C PRO A 178 14.32 9.93 3.36
N LEU A 179 14.05 9.63 4.63
CA LEU A 179 14.14 8.26 5.14
C LEU A 179 12.84 7.48 4.90
N LEU A 180 11.71 8.08 5.29
CA LEU A 180 10.40 7.46 5.16
C LEU A 180 9.31 8.49 5.35
N TRP A 181 8.28 8.47 4.51
CA TRP A 181 7.02 9.13 4.82
C TRP A 181 5.92 8.09 4.99
N ILE A 182 5.37 7.99 6.20
CA ILE A 182 4.20 7.18 6.50
C ILE A 182 2.94 8.04 6.36
N TYR A 183 2.00 7.64 5.53
CA TYR A 183 0.67 8.23 5.41
C TYR A 183 -0.35 7.40 6.20
N GLN A 184 -1.10 8.05 7.10
CA GLN A 184 -2.17 7.46 7.91
C GLN A 184 -1.77 6.11 8.55
N TYR A 185 -0.83 6.15 9.49
CA TYR A 185 -0.26 4.96 10.11
C TYR A 185 -1.32 3.99 10.66
N LYS A 186 -1.24 2.71 10.25
CA LYS A 186 -2.12 1.64 10.72
C LYS A 186 -1.32 0.63 11.58
N PRO A 187 -1.54 0.58 12.90
CA PRO A 187 -0.73 -0.25 13.81
C PRO A 187 -0.91 -1.76 13.59
N ASP A 188 -2.01 -2.18 12.96
CA ASP A 188 -2.29 -3.59 12.65
C ASP A 188 -1.35 -4.16 11.59
N PHE A 189 -0.75 -3.29 10.76
CA PHE A 189 0.18 -3.69 9.70
C PHE A 189 1.62 -3.35 10.11
N LYS A 190 2.16 -4.14 11.04
CA LYS A 190 3.56 -4.00 11.48
C LYS A 190 4.51 -4.33 10.32
N ARG A 191 5.22 -3.33 9.82
CA ARG A 191 6.14 -3.47 8.67
C ARG A 191 7.51 -2.89 8.98
N THR A 192 8.53 -3.64 8.61
CA THR A 192 9.91 -3.15 8.52
C THR A 192 10.17 -2.79 7.06
N TYR A 193 10.54 -1.52 6.82
CA TYR A 193 10.84 -1.03 5.49
C TYR A 193 12.33 -1.19 5.23
N TYR A 194 12.68 -2.21 4.43
CA TYR A 194 14.05 -2.48 4.05
C TYR A 194 14.45 -1.62 2.88
N TYR A 195 15.52 -0.84 3.05
CA TYR A 195 16.05 -0.04 1.94
C TYR A 195 16.62 -0.95 0.85
N ARG A 196 16.47 -0.53 -0.40
CA ARG A 196 17.09 -1.17 -1.56
C ARG A 196 18.62 -1.10 -1.47
N THR A 197 19.11 0.08 -1.11
CA THR A 197 20.50 0.34 -0.81
C THR A 197 20.58 0.92 0.60
N PRO A 198 21.40 0.37 1.51
CA PRO A 198 21.57 0.94 2.84
C PRO A 198 22.00 2.41 2.77
N ILE A 199 21.49 3.22 3.70
CA ILE A 199 21.76 4.66 3.78
C ILE A 199 22.84 4.89 4.84
N ASP A 200 23.95 5.50 4.47
CA ASP A 200 25.01 5.85 5.39
C ASP A 200 24.80 7.27 5.95
N LEU A 201 24.51 7.36 7.24
CA LEU A 201 24.33 8.61 7.96
C LEU A 201 25.61 8.93 8.75
N PRO A 202 26.34 10.02 8.45
CA PRO A 202 27.53 10.40 9.20
C PRO A 202 27.19 10.87 10.63
N ALA A 203 28.19 10.87 11.51
CA ALA A 203 28.06 11.45 12.85
C ALA A 203 27.67 12.93 12.74
N GLY A 204 26.81 13.40 13.65
CA GLY A 204 26.28 14.76 13.63
C GLY A 204 25.02 14.94 12.79
N THR A 205 24.61 13.94 11.99
CA THR A 205 23.32 13.91 11.28
C THR A 205 22.16 14.12 12.26
N ARG A 206 21.16 14.90 11.85
CA ARG A 206 19.92 15.11 12.59
C ARG A 206 18.78 14.39 11.91
N VAL A 207 18.19 13.41 12.59
CA VAL A 207 16.98 12.73 12.14
C VAL A 207 15.78 13.47 12.69
N GLU A 208 14.98 14.05 11.80
CA GLU A 208 13.79 14.81 12.14
C GLU A 208 12.52 14.10 11.71
N MET A 209 11.50 14.18 12.56
CA MET A 209 10.15 13.70 12.32
C MET A 209 9.19 14.90 12.26
N SER A 210 8.31 14.91 11.28
CA SER A 210 7.25 15.91 11.13
C SER A 210 5.88 15.22 10.99
N PRO A 211 4.94 15.43 11.95
CA PRO A 211 5.10 16.25 13.14
C PRO A 211 6.04 15.61 14.18
N ALA A 212 6.73 16.44 14.97
CA ALA A 212 7.75 15.98 15.92
C ALA A 212 7.20 15.10 17.05
N ASP A 213 5.92 15.29 17.39
CA ASP A 213 5.21 14.52 18.41
C ASP A 213 4.48 13.29 17.85
N ALA A 214 4.75 12.89 16.60
CA ALA A 214 4.16 11.70 15.97
C ALA A 214 4.52 10.39 16.72
N GLY A 215 5.63 10.40 17.46
CA GLY A 215 6.12 9.29 18.27
C GLY A 215 7.58 8.95 17.96
N ALA A 216 7.88 7.67 17.77
CA ALA A 216 9.23 7.16 17.57
C ALA A 216 9.30 6.07 16.48
N VAL A 217 10.41 6.08 15.75
CA VAL A 217 10.79 5.04 14.79
C VAL A 217 12.10 4.38 15.20
N ALA A 218 12.31 3.17 14.71
CA ALA A 218 13.52 2.40 14.88
C ALA A 218 14.31 2.39 13.57
N LEU A 219 15.55 2.85 13.61
CA LEU A 219 16.54 2.69 12.56
C LEU A 219 17.34 1.40 12.86
N PHE A 220 17.33 0.47 11.91
CA PHE A 220 18.16 -0.73 11.98
C PHE A 220 19.48 -0.47 11.31
N THR A 221 20.56 -0.64 12.05
CA THR A 221 21.90 -0.19 11.66
C THR A 221 22.88 -1.36 11.60
N LYS A 222 23.80 -1.36 10.62
CA LYS A 222 24.86 -2.38 10.50
C LYS A 222 25.88 -2.33 11.65
N ASN A 223 26.00 -1.17 12.27
CA ASN A 223 26.95 -0.87 13.33
C ASN A 223 26.19 -0.36 14.57
N THR A 224 26.78 -0.48 15.76
CA THR A 224 26.18 0.08 16.98
C THR A 224 26.24 1.61 16.94
N ALA A 225 25.16 2.24 16.50
CA ALA A 225 25.01 3.69 16.47
C ALA A 225 24.39 4.22 17.77
N THR A 226 24.75 5.43 18.19
CA THR A 226 24.21 6.08 19.39
C THR A 226 23.63 7.44 19.08
N ALA A 227 22.55 7.80 19.77
CA ALA A 227 22.01 9.16 19.77
C ALA A 227 22.68 9.99 20.87
N SER A 228 22.89 11.28 20.63
CA SER A 228 23.24 12.23 21.69
C SER A 228 21.98 12.83 22.28
N LEU A 229 21.88 12.87 23.62
CA LEU A 229 20.90 13.71 24.30
C LEU A 229 21.25 15.18 24.01
N ARG A 230 20.22 16.00 23.77
CA ARG A 230 20.37 17.46 23.87
C ARG A 230 20.46 17.87 25.33
#